data_AF-A0A512C1M0-F1
#
_entry.id   AF-A0A512C1M0-F1
#
_cell.length_a   1.000
_cell.length_b   1.000
_cell.length_c   1.000
_cell.angle_alpha   90.00
_cell.angle_beta   90.00
_cell.angle_gamma   90.00
#
_symmetry.space_group_name_H-M   'P 1'
#
loop_
_entity.id
_entity.type
_entity.pdbx_description
1 polymer ?
#
loop_
_entity_poly.entity_id
_entity_poly.type
_entity_poly.pdbx_seq_one_letter_code
_entity_poly.pdbx_strand_id
1 'polypeptide(L)'
;MITDKLGSYAAARRQIMPEVEHRSHKGLNNRAENSHLPFRRRERARQGFRSAGGLQRFVNVFSAVRNLFVPPRSRRSARATNLHRVNAMAEWKVAANVPA
;
A
#
# COMPACT_ATOMS: atom_id res chain seq x y z
N MET A 1 10.88 -12.82 3.20
CA MET A 1 9.44 -12.73 3.50
C MET A 1 9.22 -12.36 4.97
N ILE A 2 8.27 -11.46 5.23
CA ILE A 2 7.80 -11.12 6.57
C ILE A 2 6.41 -11.71 6.74
N THR A 3 6.18 -12.47 7.81
CA THR A 3 4.85 -12.96 8.19
C THR A 3 4.67 -12.76 9.69
N ASP A 4 3.47 -13.04 10.18
CA ASP A 4 3.27 -13.23 11.61
C ASP A 4 4.04 -14.47 12.13
N LYS A 5 3.85 -14.79 13.41
CA LYS A 5 4.60 -15.85 14.12
C LYS A 5 3.98 -17.24 14.03
N LEU A 6 2.98 -17.47 13.17
CA LEU A 6 2.39 -18.80 13.02
C LEU A 6 3.40 -19.78 12.40
N GLY A 7 3.59 -20.92 13.06
CA GLY A 7 4.54 -21.96 12.64
C GLY A 7 4.24 -22.56 11.26
N SER A 8 2.97 -22.51 10.84
CA SER A 8 2.53 -22.93 9.50
C SER A 8 3.23 -22.17 8.37
N TYR A 9 3.54 -20.88 8.55
CA TYR A 9 4.25 -20.10 7.53
C TYR A 9 5.69 -20.55 7.33
N ALA A 10 6.39 -20.90 8.42
CA ALA A 10 7.74 -21.42 8.31
C ALA A 10 7.77 -22.78 7.60
N ALA A 11 6.78 -23.64 7.88
CA ALA A 11 6.60 -24.92 7.19
C ALA A 11 6.30 -24.72 5.69
N ALA A 12 5.34 -23.86 5.35
CA ALA A 12 4.99 -23.54 3.97
C ALA A 12 6.18 -22.92 3.20
N ARG A 13 6.92 -22.01 3.83
CA ARG A 13 8.12 -21.39 3.23
C ARG A 13 9.19 -22.42 2.88
N ARG A 14 9.39 -23.46 3.69
CA ARG A 14 10.36 -24.55 3.36
C ARG A 14 9.97 -25.32 2.11
N GLN A 15 8.66 -25.45 1.83
CA GLN A 15 8.16 -26.19 0.67
C GLN A 15 8.14 -25.33 -0.60
N ILE A 16 7.69 -24.07 -0.48
CA ILE A 16 7.35 -23.24 -1.66
C ILE A 16 8.45 -22.20 -1.96
N MET A 17 9.17 -21.72 -0.95
CA MET A 17 10.13 -20.60 -1.09
C MET A 17 11.39 -20.81 -0.22
N PRO A 18 12.14 -21.92 -0.42
CA PRO A 18 13.23 -22.31 0.48
C PRO A 18 14.35 -21.26 0.53
N GLU A 19 14.63 -20.58 -0.58
CA GLU A 19 15.70 -19.58 -0.69
C GLU A 19 15.36 -18.23 -0.03
N VAL A 20 14.08 -17.98 0.29
CA VAL A 20 13.64 -16.67 0.77
C VAL A 20 13.78 -16.57 2.28
N GLU A 21 14.66 -15.70 2.78
CA GLU A 21 14.83 -15.44 4.21
C GLU A 21 13.47 -15.17 4.88
N HIS A 22 13.16 -15.86 5.98
CA HIS A 22 11.93 -15.65 6.75
C HIS A 22 12.20 -14.80 7.99
N ARG A 23 11.51 -13.65 8.10
CA ARG A 23 11.63 -12.73 9.24
C ARG A 23 10.29 -12.58 9.93
N SER A 24 10.10 -13.24 11.07
CA SER A 24 8.84 -13.28 11.83
C SER A 24 8.81 -12.38 13.08
N HIS A 25 9.78 -11.46 13.21
CA HIS A 25 9.84 -10.62 14.40
C HIS A 25 8.69 -9.60 14.44
N LYS A 26 8.17 -9.33 15.65
CA LYS A 26 6.96 -8.52 15.88
C LYS A 26 7.05 -7.12 15.25
N GLY A 27 8.21 -6.46 15.34
CA GLY A 27 8.41 -5.12 14.80
C GLY A 27 8.23 -5.03 13.28
N LEU A 28 8.76 -6.01 12.54
CA LEU A 28 8.63 -6.10 11.08
C LEU A 28 7.19 -6.41 10.67
N ASN A 29 6.54 -7.33 11.37
CA ASN A 29 5.13 -7.63 11.11
C ASN A 29 4.25 -6.40 11.35
N ASN A 30 4.42 -5.73 12.50
CA ASN A 30 3.72 -4.48 12.81
C ASN A 30 3.98 -3.40 11.75
N ARG A 31 5.21 -3.28 11.23
CA ARG A 31 5.54 -2.31 10.18
C ARG A 31 4.81 -2.64 8.87
N ALA A 32 4.81 -3.91 8.46
CA ALA A 32 4.08 -4.37 7.29
C ALA A 32 2.58 -4.08 7.45
N GLU A 33 1.99 -4.52 8.56
CA GLU A 33 0.58 -4.29 8.88
C GLU A 33 0.20 -2.80 8.93
N ASN A 34 1.07 -1.96 9.51
CA ASN A 34 0.84 -0.52 9.64
C ASN A 34 0.90 0.21 8.30
N SER A 35 1.65 -0.30 7.32
CA SER A 35 1.69 0.28 5.97
C SER A 35 0.30 0.29 5.29
N HIS A 36 -0.53 -0.70 5.65
CA HIS A 36 -1.91 -0.85 5.19
C HIS A 36 -2.93 -0.03 5.99
N LEU A 37 -2.54 0.69 7.05
CA LEU A 37 -3.50 1.43 7.87
C LEU A 37 -4.37 2.42 7.07
N PRO A 38 -3.84 3.22 6.11
CA PRO A 38 -4.68 4.13 5.35
C PRO A 38 -5.70 3.40 4.47
N PHE A 39 -5.34 2.22 3.96
CA PHE A 39 -6.29 1.35 3.25
C PHE A 39 -7.37 0.83 4.21
N ARG A 40 -6.98 0.21 5.33
CA ARG A 40 -7.93 -0.34 6.33
C ARG A 40 -8.88 0.72 6.87
N ARG A 41 -8.43 1.97 7.05
CA ARG A 41 -9.31 3.08 7.45
C ARG A 41 -10.41 3.34 6.43
N ARG A 42 -10.07 3.33 5.13
CA ARG A 42 -11.05 3.55 4.04
C ARG A 42 -11.98 2.34 3.86
N GLU A 43 -11.44 1.13 3.95
CA GLU A 43 -12.23 -0.10 3.94
C GLU A 43 -13.27 -0.12 5.08
N ARG A 44 -12.85 0.18 6.31
CA ARG A 44 -13.77 0.26 7.47
C ARG A 44 -14.83 1.34 7.30
N ALA A 45 -14.45 2.51 6.77
CA ALA A 45 -15.40 3.58 6.46
C ALA A 45 -16.44 3.16 5.40
N ARG A 46 -16.09 2.21 4.52
CA ARG A 46 -17.03 1.60 3.56
C ARG A 46 -17.86 0.45 4.16
N GLN A 47 -17.67 0.11 5.44
CA GLN A 47 -18.32 -1.02 6.12
C GLN A 47 -18.07 -2.37 5.44
N GLY A 48 -16.87 -2.54 4.86
CA GLY A 48 -16.51 -3.73 4.10
C GLY A 48 -17.05 -3.74 2.67
N PHE A 49 -16.82 -4.85 1.97
CA PHE A 49 -17.24 -5.02 0.58
C PHE A 49 -18.18 -6.22 0.46
N ARG A 50 -19.25 -6.06 -0.33
CA ARG A 50 -20.22 -7.13 -0.59
C ARG A 50 -19.66 -8.25 -1.49
N SER A 51 -18.53 -8.02 -2.16
CA SER A 51 -17.89 -9.01 -3.04
C SER A 51 -16.39 -8.77 -3.19
N ALA A 52 -15.65 -9.84 -3.51
CA ALA A 52 -14.22 -9.77 -3.81
C ALA A 52 -13.92 -8.86 -5.01
N GLY A 53 -14.75 -8.89 -6.06
CA GLY A 53 -14.59 -8.01 -7.22
C GLY A 53 -14.78 -6.53 -6.88
N GLY A 54 -15.67 -6.20 -5.95
CA GLY A 54 -15.82 -4.83 -5.43
C GLY A 54 -14.58 -4.35 -4.68
N LEU A 55 -14.03 -5.21 -3.83
CA LEU A 55 -12.76 -4.96 -3.13
C LEU A 55 -11.60 -4.76 -4.11
N GLN A 56 -11.46 -5.61 -5.12
CA GLN A 56 -10.39 -5.51 -6.12
C GLN A 56 -10.44 -4.19 -6.89
N ARG A 57 -11.61 -3.79 -7.40
CA ARG A 57 -11.77 -2.49 -8.08
C ARG A 57 -11.39 -1.33 -7.16
N PHE A 58 -11.81 -1.39 -5.90
CA PHE A 58 -11.45 -0.37 -4.93
C PHE A 58 -9.95 -0.32 -4.65
N VAL A 59 -9.31 -1.47 -4.40
CA VAL A 59 -7.87 -1.56 -4.14
C VAL A 59 -7.08 -1.02 -5.32
N ASN A 60 -7.47 -1.35 -6.56
CA ASN A 60 -6.79 -0.88 -7.77
C ASN A 60 -6.79 0.65 -7.86
N VAL A 61 -7.97 1.28 -7.75
CA VAL A 61 -8.09 2.75 -7.83
C VAL A 61 -7.42 3.41 -6.63
N PHE A 62 -7.64 2.90 -5.41
CA PHE A 62 -7.05 3.47 -4.20
C PHE A 62 -5.52 3.46 -4.25
N SER A 63 -4.93 2.36 -4.75
CA SER A 63 -3.48 2.22 -4.83
C SER A 63 -2.89 3.17 -5.88
N ALA A 64 -3.54 3.30 -7.05
CA ALA A 64 -3.12 4.25 -8.08
C ALA A 64 -3.13 5.69 -7.56
N VAL A 65 -4.24 6.11 -6.94
CA VAL A 65 -4.38 7.46 -6.37
C VAL A 65 -3.36 7.71 -5.25
N ARG A 66 -3.18 6.74 -4.35
CA ARG A 66 -2.23 6.89 -3.24
C ARG A 66 -0.78 6.98 -3.75
N ASN A 67 -0.40 6.18 -4.74
CA ASN A 67 0.95 6.19 -5.31
C ASN A 67 1.25 7.52 -6.02
N LEU A 68 0.25 8.12 -6.67
CA LEU A 68 0.38 9.43 -7.29
C LEU A 68 0.62 10.53 -6.25
N PHE A 69 -0.18 10.56 -5.18
CA PHE A 69 -0.18 11.70 -4.24
C PHE A 69 0.76 11.56 -3.03
N VAL A 70 1.16 10.35 -2.64
CA VAL A 70 2.02 10.15 -1.47
C VAL A 70 3.49 10.14 -1.91
N PRO A 71 4.27 11.17 -1.55
CA PRO A 71 5.68 11.21 -1.91
C PRO A 71 6.45 10.07 -1.22
N PRO A 72 7.47 9.49 -1.88
CA PRO A 72 8.35 8.51 -1.26
C PRO A 72 9.05 9.08 -0.04
N ARG A 73 9.27 8.25 0.99
CA ARG A 73 9.96 8.65 2.23
C ARG A 73 11.39 9.17 2.01
N SER A 74 11.99 8.85 0.86
CA SER A 74 13.32 9.36 0.45
C SER A 74 13.30 10.85 0.09
N ARG A 75 12.16 11.44 -0.27
CA ARG A 75 12.02 12.87 -0.55
C ARG A 75 11.84 13.65 0.75
N ARG A 76 12.95 14.11 1.33
CA ARG A 76 12.97 14.79 2.64
C ARG A 76 12.92 16.32 2.60
N SER A 77 13.17 16.96 1.45
CA SER A 77 13.14 18.43 1.37
C SER A 77 11.74 18.97 1.07
N ALA A 78 11.45 20.18 1.59
CA ALA A 78 10.22 20.88 1.31
C ALA A 78 10.04 21.14 -0.20
N ARG A 79 11.12 21.52 -0.90
CA ARG A 79 11.13 21.73 -2.35
C ARG A 79 10.79 20.46 -3.12
N ALA A 80 11.39 19.32 -2.79
CA ALA A 80 11.09 18.04 -3.46
C ALA A 80 9.64 17.60 -3.22
N THR A 81 9.12 17.86 -2.02
CA THR A 81 7.71 17.58 -1.68
C THR A 81 6.76 18.49 -2.44
N ASN A 82 7.09 19.78 -2.58
CA ASN A 82 6.30 20.73 -3.36
C ASN A 82 6.23 20.33 -4.83
N LEU A 83 7.38 20.05 -5.45
CA LEU A 83 7.46 19.59 -6.84
C LEU A 83 6.66 18.30 -7.08
N HIS A 84 6.76 17.33 -6.15
CA HIS A 84 5.93 16.11 -6.21
C HIS A 84 4.44 16.43 -6.28
N ARG A 85 3.96 17.33 -5.41
CA ARG A 85 2.53 17.69 -5.33
C ARG A 85 2.06 18.40 -6.59
N VAL A 86 2.86 19.31 -7.15
CA VAL A 86 2.53 20.03 -8.39
C VAL A 86 2.41 19.04 -9.55
N ASN A 87 3.40 18.15 -9.71
CA ASN A 87 3.38 17.13 -10.77
C ASN A 87 2.20 16.16 -10.60
N ALA A 88 1.97 15.68 -9.37
CA ALA A 88 0.86 14.79 -9.07
C ALA A 88 -0.51 15.40 -9.42
N MET A 89 -0.70 16.70 -9.14
CA MET A 89 -1.94 17.40 -9.51
C MET A 89 -2.06 17.60 -11.02
N ALA A 90 -0.97 17.87 -11.73
CA ALA A 90 -0.98 17.98 -13.18
C ALA A 90 -1.39 16.64 -13.83
N GLU A 91 -0.79 15.53 -13.40
CA GLU A 91 -1.15 14.18 -13.85
C GLU A 91 -2.62 13.85 -13.52
N TRP A 92 -3.08 14.23 -12.33
CA TRP A 92 -4.48 14.04 -11.95
C TRP A 92 -5.46 14.80 -12.83
N LYS A 93 -5.17 16.07 -13.18
CA LYS A 93 -6.04 16.86 -14.08
C LYS A 93 -6.19 16.18 -15.43
N VAL A 94 -5.10 15.65 -15.98
CA VAL A 94 -5.11 14.88 -17.23
C VAL A 94 -5.95 13.61 -17.08
N ALA A 95 -5.71 12.81 -16.04
CA ALA A 95 -6.43 11.56 -15.83
C ALA A 95 -7.92 11.74 -15.54
N ALA A 96 -8.29 12.82 -14.83
CA ALA A 96 -9.67 13.12 -14.47
C ALA A 96 -10.41 13.96 -15.52
N ASN A 97 -9.72 14.35 -16.62
CA ASN A 97 -10.23 15.23 -17.66
C ASN A 97 -10.81 16.55 -17.10
N VAL A 98 -10.14 17.12 -16.09
CA VAL A 98 -10.52 18.38 -15.45
C VAL A 98 -9.75 19.51 -16.13
N PRO A 99 -10.41 20.56 -16.67
CA PRO A 99 -9.72 21.68 -17.31
C PRO A 99 -8.74 22.38 -16.34
N ALA A 100 -7.68 22.94 -16.93
CA ALA A 100 -6.53 23.51 -16.22
C ALA A 100 -6.90 24.67 -15.29
#